data_AF-A0A935EPA9-F1
#
_entry.id   AF-A0A935EPA9-F1
#
_cell.length_a   1.000
_cell.length_b   1.000
_cell.length_c   1.000
_cell.angle_alpha   90.00
_cell.angle_beta   90.00
_cell.angle_gamma   90.00
#
_symmetry.space_group_name_H-M   'P 1'
#
loop_
_entity.id
_entity.type
_entity.pdbx_description
1 polymer ?
#
loop_
_entity_poly.entity_id
_entity_poly.type
_entity_poly.pdbx_seq_one_letter_code
_entity_poly.pdbx_strand_id
1 'polypeptide(L)'
;MWRLKFWNRGVDVRLLAHLEQKLRLCGFPLTALYARQGHGQLTEWLADKGNRVATLEAYRRAIELHKPTWAGEAQGRLLANFLSLGMYAGPASAAPRCLHHGDHHVSRPFPELQNRWPGGVLPLPTDTQRFGWLGTGDAPLGEIDTWRDFSTHYSQELGTTRTVQVPHHGAAPTHGPRFFHRGLVAEPGVRAVISAGMSNRYGHPRLVVVNEALAAGAQLEIVTDTSEVGYCECFEFEA
;
A
#
# COMPACT_ATOMS: atom_id res chain seq x y z
N MET A 1 -21.12 -1.12 -9.48
CA MET A 1 -20.95 -1.39 -8.03
C MET A 1 -19.48 -1.18 -7.66
N TRP A 2 -19.20 -0.38 -6.62
CA TRP A 2 -17.84 -0.17 -6.10
C TRP A 2 -17.52 -1.23 -5.03
N ARG A 3 -16.29 -1.70 -4.95
CA ARG A 3 -15.84 -2.69 -3.95
C ARG A 3 -14.56 -2.27 -3.26
N LEU A 4 -14.44 -2.72 -2.01
CA LEU A 4 -13.18 -2.72 -1.25
C LEU A 4 -12.72 -4.17 -1.11
N LYS A 5 -11.42 -4.42 -1.32
CA LYS A 5 -10.81 -5.75 -1.20
C LYS A 5 -9.47 -5.67 -0.51
N PHE A 6 -9.28 -6.49 0.52
CA PHE A 6 -8.13 -6.44 1.40
C PHE A 6 -7.25 -7.67 1.24
N TRP A 7 -5.94 -7.46 1.32
CA TRP A 7 -4.93 -8.50 1.27
C TRP A 7 -3.93 -8.33 2.40
N ASN A 8 -3.50 -9.45 2.96
CA ASN A 8 -2.42 -9.52 3.95
C ASN A 8 -1.73 -10.87 3.72
N ARG A 9 -0.40 -10.87 3.57
CA ARG A 9 0.35 -12.05 3.07
C ARG A 9 0.05 -13.27 3.94
N GLY A 10 -0.43 -14.34 3.31
CA GLY A 10 -0.64 -15.63 3.98
C GLY A 10 -1.51 -15.57 5.24
N VAL A 11 -2.38 -14.57 5.36
CA VAL A 11 -3.35 -14.52 6.45
C VAL A 11 -4.52 -15.44 6.12
N ASP A 12 -4.74 -16.43 6.99
CA ASP A 12 -5.88 -17.34 6.92
C ASP A 12 -6.76 -17.25 8.17
N VAL A 13 -7.91 -17.92 8.13
CA VAL A 13 -8.88 -17.94 9.24
C VAL A 13 -8.29 -18.47 10.55
N ARG A 14 -7.30 -19.38 10.50
CA ARG A 14 -6.69 -19.95 11.70
C ARG A 14 -5.71 -18.97 12.33
N LEU A 15 -4.89 -18.29 11.51
CA LEU A 15 -4.02 -17.23 11.98
C LEU A 15 -4.84 -16.09 12.61
N LEU A 16 -5.94 -15.69 11.97
CA LEU A 16 -6.85 -14.69 12.52
C LEU A 16 -7.45 -15.12 13.85
N ALA A 17 -7.88 -16.38 13.99
CA ALA A 17 -8.40 -16.90 15.25
C ALA A 17 -7.33 -16.88 16.37
N HIS A 18 -6.09 -17.25 16.06
CA HIS A 18 -4.98 -17.15 17.00
C HIS A 18 -4.67 -15.70 17.37
N LEU A 19 -4.64 -14.79 16.39
CA LEU A 19 -4.42 -13.36 16.64
C LEU A 19 -5.50 -12.78 17.54
N GLU A 20 -6.78 -13.02 17.24
CA GLU A 20 -7.88 -12.56 18.07
C GLU A 20 -7.76 -13.08 19.50
N GLN A 21 -7.45 -14.36 19.67
CA GLN A 21 -7.23 -14.95 20.99
C GLN A 21 -6.08 -14.26 21.74
N LYS A 22 -4.92 -14.04 21.10
CA LYS A 22 -3.77 -13.41 21.76
C LYS A 22 -4.02 -11.93 22.07
N LEU A 23 -4.69 -11.20 21.18
CA LEU A 23 -5.09 -9.81 21.40
C LEU A 23 -6.06 -9.68 22.58
N ARG A 24 -7.04 -10.58 22.66
CA ARG A 24 -7.97 -10.64 23.80
C ARG A 24 -7.23 -10.84 25.13
N LEU A 25 -6.24 -11.74 25.15
CA LEU A 25 -5.44 -12.03 26.34
C LEU A 25 -4.57 -10.87 26.81
N CYS A 26 -4.16 -9.96 25.90
CA CYS A 26 -3.41 -8.77 26.27
C CYS A 26 -4.29 -7.53 26.53
N GLY A 27 -5.62 -7.70 26.61
CA GLY A 27 -6.55 -6.62 26.90
C GLY A 27 -6.80 -5.67 25.72
N PHE A 28 -6.46 -6.06 24.50
CA PHE A 28 -6.73 -5.25 23.31
C PHE A 28 -8.25 -5.07 23.14
N PRO A 29 -8.75 -3.85 22.86
CA PRO A 29 -10.19 -3.57 22.80
C PRO A 29 -10.80 -4.05 21.47
N LEU A 30 -10.94 -5.37 21.28
CA LEU A 30 -11.46 -5.98 20.05
C LEU A 30 -12.85 -5.49 19.66
N THR A 31 -13.70 -5.12 20.64
CA THR A 31 -15.02 -4.54 20.38
C THR A 31 -14.94 -3.20 19.65
N ALA A 32 -13.85 -2.44 19.82
CA ALA A 32 -13.63 -1.18 19.13
C ALA A 32 -13.45 -1.38 17.62
N LEU A 33 -13.00 -2.55 17.15
CA LEU A 33 -12.88 -2.85 15.72
C LEU A 33 -14.23 -2.82 14.98
N TYR A 34 -15.32 -3.08 15.71
CA TYR A 34 -16.68 -3.14 15.16
C TYR A 34 -17.50 -1.89 15.47
N ALA A 35 -16.98 -0.99 16.31
CA ALA A 35 -17.67 0.23 16.71
C ALA A 35 -17.48 1.32 15.65
N ARG A 36 -18.57 2.01 15.28
CA ARG A 36 -18.56 3.11 14.29
C ARG A 36 -17.53 4.21 14.59
N GLN A 37 -17.20 4.42 15.87
CA GLN A 37 -16.20 5.40 16.31
C GLN A 37 -15.07 4.75 17.15
N GLY A 38 -14.85 3.44 17.00
CA GLY A 38 -13.86 2.72 17.81
C GLY A 38 -12.40 3.11 17.52
N HIS A 39 -12.13 3.83 16.43
CA HIS A 39 -10.79 4.34 16.13
C HIS A 39 -10.22 5.23 17.25
N GLY A 40 -11.05 6.03 17.92
CA GLY A 40 -10.62 6.88 19.04
C GLY A 40 -10.15 6.04 20.22
N GLN A 41 -10.94 5.03 20.61
CA GLN A 41 -10.60 4.09 21.67
C GLN A 41 -9.33 3.30 21.37
N LEU A 42 -9.17 2.83 20.12
CA LEU A 42 -7.95 2.12 19.70
C LEU A 42 -6.72 3.03 19.76
N THR A 43 -6.86 4.28 19.30
CA THR A 43 -5.77 5.26 19.31
C THR A 43 -5.35 5.62 20.73
N GLU A 44 -6.32 5.88 21.60
CA GLU A 44 -6.08 6.17 23.01
C GLU A 44 -5.42 4.97 23.72
N TRP A 45 -5.93 3.76 23.50
CA TRP A 45 -5.36 2.55 24.09
C TRP A 45 -3.94 2.28 23.60
N LEU A 46 -3.66 2.48 22.30
CA LEU A 46 -2.32 2.34 21.69
C LEU A 46 -1.39 3.53 21.99
N ALA A 47 -1.88 4.63 22.58
CA ALA A 47 -1.00 5.72 23.01
C ALA A 47 -0.06 5.25 24.14
N ASP A 48 -0.51 4.29 24.96
CA ASP A 48 0.32 3.65 25.96
C ASP A 48 1.40 2.75 25.31
N LYS A 49 2.64 2.87 25.81
CA LYS A 49 3.78 2.10 25.30
C LYS A 49 3.68 0.62 25.68
N GLY A 50 3.22 0.31 26.88
CA GLY A 50 3.05 -1.07 27.35
C GLY A 50 2.04 -1.83 26.50
N ASN A 51 0.92 -1.19 26.17
CA ASN A 51 -0.12 -1.70 25.29
C ASN A 51 0.41 -2.01 23.88
N ARG A 52 1.19 -1.10 23.27
CA ARG A 52 1.84 -1.37 21.97
C ARG A 52 2.78 -2.57 22.00
N VAL A 53 3.61 -2.66 23.05
CA VAL A 53 4.52 -3.80 23.24
C VAL A 53 3.74 -5.10 23.40
N ALA A 54 2.66 -5.09 24.21
CA ALA A 54 1.81 -6.24 24.44
C ALA A 54 1.09 -6.70 23.16
N THR A 55 0.60 -5.76 22.35
CA THR A 55 0.01 -6.07 21.02
C THR A 55 1.03 -6.72 20.10
N LEU A 56 2.23 -6.16 19.96
CA LEU A 56 3.27 -6.75 19.12
C LEU A 56 3.64 -8.17 19.58
N GLU A 57 3.71 -8.38 20.89
CA GLU A 57 3.94 -9.70 21.47
C GLU A 57 2.78 -10.67 21.21
N ALA A 58 1.53 -10.20 21.26
CA ALA A 58 0.37 -11.00 20.89
C ALA A 58 0.43 -11.46 19.42
N TYR A 59 0.84 -10.58 18.51
CA TYR A 59 1.07 -10.93 17.11
C TYR A 59 2.17 -11.98 16.97
N ARG A 60 3.32 -11.79 17.61
CA ARG A 60 4.43 -12.76 17.57
C ARG A 60 3.99 -14.14 18.04
N ARG A 61 3.31 -14.23 19.18
CA ARG A 61 2.82 -15.51 19.73
C ARG A 61 1.80 -16.19 18.82
N ALA A 62 0.95 -15.43 18.14
CA ALA A 62 0.01 -16.00 17.18
C ALA A 62 0.75 -16.57 15.95
N ILE A 63 1.75 -15.86 15.45
CA ILE A 63 2.59 -16.29 14.33
C ILE A 63 3.43 -17.51 14.72
N GLU A 64 4.05 -17.53 15.90
CA GLU A 64 4.82 -18.67 16.41
C GLU A 64 3.95 -19.93 16.58
N LEU A 65 2.70 -19.76 17.00
CA LEU A 65 1.75 -20.85 17.16
C LEU A 65 1.27 -21.38 15.80
N HIS A 66 0.89 -20.48 14.89
CA HIS A 66 0.33 -20.83 13.58
C HIS A 66 1.41 -21.32 12.60
N LYS A 67 2.62 -20.77 12.69
CA LYS A 67 3.77 -21.02 11.80
C LYS A 67 3.44 -20.81 10.32
N PRO A 68 3.00 -19.61 9.90
CA PRO A 68 2.81 -19.32 8.49
C PRO A 68 4.15 -19.49 7.74
N THR A 69 4.09 -19.76 6.44
CA THR A 69 5.29 -20.01 5.62
C THR A 69 6.28 -18.84 5.65
N TRP A 70 5.80 -17.62 5.87
CA TRP A 70 6.59 -16.40 5.96
C TRP A 70 7.09 -16.08 7.38
N ALA A 71 6.80 -16.89 8.41
CA ALA A 71 7.12 -16.59 9.81
C ALA A 71 8.62 -16.28 10.04
N GLY A 72 9.50 -16.97 9.31
CA GLY A 72 10.95 -16.74 9.38
C GLY A 72 11.39 -15.36 8.86
N GLU A 73 10.61 -14.76 7.94
CA GLU A 73 10.91 -13.47 7.33
C GLU A 73 10.40 -12.30 8.18
N ALA A 74 9.38 -12.53 9.01
CA ALA A 74 8.71 -11.51 9.83
C ALA A 74 9.40 -11.22 11.18
N GLN A 75 10.69 -11.52 11.32
CA GLN A 75 11.41 -11.36 12.59
C GLN A 75 11.74 -9.90 12.92
N GLY A 76 11.78 -9.59 14.22
CA GLY A 76 12.25 -8.31 14.75
C GLY A 76 11.43 -7.12 14.26
N ARG A 77 12.08 -6.18 13.57
CA ARG A 77 11.47 -4.94 13.04
C ARG A 77 10.72 -5.16 11.72
N LEU A 78 10.93 -6.29 11.05
CA LEU A 78 10.32 -6.57 9.76
C LEU A 78 8.85 -6.96 9.90
N LEU A 79 8.42 -7.43 11.08
CA LEU A 79 7.04 -7.86 11.33
C LEU A 79 5.99 -6.87 10.80
N ALA A 80 6.17 -5.57 11.01
CA ALA A 80 5.22 -4.55 10.55
C ALA A 80 5.02 -4.56 9.02
N ASN A 81 6.09 -4.82 8.25
CA ASN A 81 6.03 -4.91 6.79
C ASN A 81 5.22 -6.14 6.35
N PHE A 82 5.33 -7.25 7.07
CA PHE A 82 4.58 -8.48 6.78
C PHE A 82 3.11 -8.40 7.18
N LEU A 83 2.78 -7.52 8.13
CA LEU A 83 1.40 -7.20 8.51
C LEU A 83 0.78 -6.10 7.64
N SER A 84 1.50 -5.60 6.63
CA SER A 84 1.01 -4.52 5.77
C SER A 84 -0.24 -4.91 5.01
N LEU A 85 -1.25 -4.05 5.12
CA LEU A 85 -2.54 -4.22 4.47
C LEU A 85 -2.45 -3.71 3.03
N GLY A 86 -2.63 -4.64 2.08
CA GLY A 86 -3.03 -4.30 0.72
C GLY A 86 -4.51 -3.95 0.69
N MET A 87 -4.89 -2.88 -0.01
CA MET A 87 -6.27 -2.47 -0.17
C MET A 87 -6.52 -2.04 -1.61
N TYR A 88 -7.47 -2.70 -2.28
CA TYR A 88 -8.03 -2.25 -3.53
C TYR A 88 -9.36 -1.53 -3.29
N ALA A 89 -9.56 -0.42 -3.98
CA ALA A 89 -10.82 0.29 -4.08
C ALA A 89 -11.12 0.56 -5.56
N GLY A 90 -12.25 0.07 -6.07
CA GLY A 90 -12.57 0.25 -7.48
C GLY A 90 -13.85 -0.44 -7.92
N PRO A 91 -14.16 -0.44 -9.22
CA PRO A 91 -15.30 -1.15 -9.77
C PRO A 91 -15.23 -2.66 -9.46
N ALA A 92 -16.38 -3.26 -9.16
CA ALA A 92 -16.53 -4.70 -8.95
C ALA A 92 -16.65 -5.51 -10.25
N SER A 93 -17.00 -4.85 -11.35
CA SER A 93 -17.28 -5.42 -12.67
C SER A 93 -16.72 -4.49 -13.76
N ALA A 94 -17.03 -4.77 -15.04
CA ALA A 94 -16.66 -3.90 -16.17
C ALA A 94 -16.89 -2.42 -15.84
N ALA A 95 -15.89 -1.62 -16.17
CA ALA A 95 -15.82 -0.25 -15.72
C ALA A 95 -16.99 0.58 -16.29
N PRO A 96 -17.73 1.29 -15.44
CA PRO A 96 -18.75 2.23 -15.92
C PRO A 96 -18.10 3.31 -16.77
N ARG A 97 -18.88 3.86 -17.71
CA ARG A 97 -18.42 4.99 -18.51
C ARG A 97 -18.20 6.19 -17.58
N CYS A 98 -16.95 6.63 -17.52
CA CYS A 98 -16.59 7.81 -16.76
C CYS A 98 -17.01 9.06 -17.54
N LEU A 99 -17.79 9.92 -16.88
CA LEU A 99 -18.24 11.20 -17.40
C LEU A 99 -17.20 12.29 -17.18
N HIS A 100 -16.62 12.29 -15.98
CA HIS A 100 -15.64 13.27 -15.55
C HIS A 100 -14.55 12.60 -14.69
N HIS A 101 -13.31 12.95 -14.98
CA HIS A 101 -12.14 12.59 -14.20
C HIS A 101 -11.38 13.85 -13.82
N GLY A 102 -11.22 14.07 -12.53
CA GLY A 102 -10.35 15.11 -11.99
C GLY A 102 -9.34 14.50 -11.03
N ASP A 103 -8.10 14.98 -11.07
CA ASP A 103 -7.08 14.71 -10.09
C ASP A 103 -6.69 16.00 -9.36
N HIS A 104 -6.52 15.89 -8.03
CA HIS A 104 -5.98 16.97 -7.22
C HIS A 104 -4.71 16.48 -6.55
N HIS A 105 -3.58 17.01 -7.02
CA HIS A 105 -2.28 16.79 -6.41
C HIS A 105 -1.46 18.08 -6.53
N VAL A 106 -0.77 18.45 -5.45
CA VAL A 106 0.29 19.47 -5.53
C VAL A 106 1.60 18.73 -5.73
N SER A 107 1.81 18.21 -6.94
CA SER A 107 3.08 17.63 -7.34
C SER A 107 4.06 18.78 -7.56
N ARG A 108 4.80 19.16 -6.50
CA ARG A 108 6.06 19.86 -6.72
C ARG A 108 7.05 18.82 -7.24
N PRO A 109 7.73 19.06 -8.36
CA PRO A 109 8.75 18.12 -8.81
C PRO A 109 9.77 17.96 -7.69
N PHE A 110 10.05 16.73 -7.29
CA PHE A 110 11.11 16.45 -6.33
C PHE A 110 12.41 17.06 -6.92
N PRO A 111 13.10 17.98 -6.22
CA PRO A 111 14.18 18.77 -6.83
C PRO A 111 15.26 17.93 -7.51
N GLU A 112 15.52 16.74 -6.97
CA GLU A 112 16.49 15.77 -7.47
C GLU A 112 16.06 15.10 -8.78
N LEU A 113 14.76 15.01 -9.04
CA LEU A 113 14.18 14.47 -10.27
C LEU A 113 14.01 15.53 -11.35
N GLN A 114 13.79 16.79 -10.94
CA GLN A 114 13.60 17.93 -11.83
C GLN A 114 14.81 18.14 -12.77
N ASN A 115 16.03 17.97 -12.24
CA ASN A 115 17.27 18.10 -13.02
C ASN A 115 17.57 16.87 -13.88
N ARG A 116 16.99 15.71 -13.57
CA ARG A 116 17.23 14.44 -14.28
C ARG A 116 16.17 14.13 -15.33
N TRP A 117 15.04 14.83 -15.29
CA TRP A 117 13.92 14.63 -16.21
C TRP A 117 13.33 15.95 -16.71
N PRO A 118 14.05 16.69 -17.58
CA PRO A 118 13.66 18.03 -18.01
C PRO A 118 12.41 18.09 -18.92
N GLY A 119 11.74 16.96 -19.17
CA GLY A 119 10.52 16.86 -19.99
C GLY A 119 9.31 16.36 -19.21
N GLY A 120 9.18 16.78 -17.94
CA GLY A 120 8.11 16.37 -17.04
C GLY A 120 6.73 16.35 -17.70
N VAL A 121 6.00 15.27 -17.44
CA VAL A 121 4.71 14.87 -18.03
C VAL A 121 4.87 14.14 -19.37
N LEU A 122 5.03 12.80 -19.29
CA LEU A 122 4.69 11.94 -20.42
C LEU A 122 3.22 12.22 -20.81
N PRO A 123 2.89 12.33 -22.11
CA PRO A 123 1.52 12.58 -22.54
C PRO A 123 0.58 11.56 -21.90
N LEU A 124 -0.47 12.06 -21.22
CA LEU A 124 -1.51 11.23 -20.61
C LEU A 124 -2.12 10.36 -21.72
N PRO A 125 -2.11 9.02 -21.61
CA PRO A 125 -3.01 8.21 -22.40
C PRO A 125 -4.43 8.68 -22.05
N THR A 126 -5.11 9.28 -23.02
CA THR A 126 -6.42 9.92 -22.85
C THR A 126 -7.54 8.94 -22.56
N ASP A 127 -7.27 7.63 -22.61
CA ASP A 127 -8.32 6.62 -22.59
C ASP A 127 -7.89 5.33 -21.88
N THR A 128 -7.55 5.42 -20.60
CA THR A 128 -7.49 4.20 -19.78
C THR A 128 -8.81 4.06 -19.05
N GLN A 129 -9.63 3.08 -19.44
CA GLN A 129 -10.86 2.63 -18.75
C GLN A 129 -10.57 2.01 -17.36
N ARG A 130 -9.52 2.48 -16.69
CA ARG A 130 -9.04 2.00 -15.40
C ARG A 130 -9.44 3.03 -14.34
N PHE A 131 -10.00 2.52 -13.25
CA PHE A 131 -10.56 3.32 -12.15
C PHE A 131 -10.21 2.74 -10.78
N GLY A 132 -9.46 1.64 -10.75
CA GLY A 132 -9.03 1.01 -9.50
C GLY A 132 -7.90 1.80 -8.84
N TRP A 133 -7.96 1.89 -7.52
CA TRP A 133 -6.90 2.37 -6.66
C TRP A 133 -6.38 1.23 -5.80
N LEU A 134 -5.07 1.09 -5.69
CA LEU A 134 -4.41 0.02 -4.92
C LEU A 134 -3.40 0.60 -3.93
N GLY A 135 -3.74 0.55 -2.66
CA GLY A 135 -2.84 0.82 -1.54
C GLY A 135 -2.05 -0.42 -1.19
N THR A 136 -0.72 -0.32 -1.14
CA THR A 136 0.16 -1.47 -0.90
C THR A 136 0.80 -1.48 0.51
N GLY A 137 0.70 -0.36 1.23
CA GLY A 137 1.33 -0.19 2.54
C GLY A 137 2.85 -0.39 2.47
N ASP A 138 3.40 -1.15 3.41
CA ASP A 138 4.83 -1.47 3.47
C ASP A 138 5.10 -2.93 3.06
N ALA A 139 4.21 -3.52 2.26
CA ALA A 139 4.34 -4.91 1.84
C ALA A 139 5.62 -5.13 1.01
N PRO A 140 6.40 -6.19 1.28
CA PRO A 140 7.64 -6.48 0.55
C PRO A 140 7.31 -7.15 -0.80
N LEU A 141 6.62 -6.42 -1.69
CA LEU A 141 6.10 -6.95 -2.94
C LEU A 141 7.19 -7.28 -3.97
N GLY A 142 8.41 -6.79 -3.78
CA GLY A 142 9.58 -7.18 -4.58
C GLY A 142 10.09 -8.60 -4.28
N GLU A 143 9.63 -9.21 -3.19
CA GLU A 143 9.88 -10.63 -2.91
C GLU A 143 8.93 -11.51 -3.73
N ILE A 144 9.48 -12.50 -4.44
CA ILE A 144 8.73 -13.24 -5.48
C ILE A 144 7.53 -14.00 -4.92
N ASP A 145 7.65 -14.57 -3.72
CA ASP A 145 6.55 -15.30 -3.09
C ASP A 145 5.48 -14.36 -2.54
N THR A 146 5.87 -13.18 -2.01
CA THR A 146 4.93 -12.11 -1.67
C THR A 146 4.18 -11.64 -2.91
N TRP A 147 4.90 -11.38 -4.00
CA TRP A 147 4.31 -10.95 -5.27
C TRP A 147 3.34 -12.00 -5.82
N ARG A 148 3.71 -13.28 -5.80
CA ARG A 148 2.85 -14.35 -6.30
C ARG A 148 1.53 -14.42 -5.52
N ASP A 149 1.60 -14.36 -4.19
CA ASP A 149 0.43 -14.34 -3.32
C ASP A 149 -0.45 -13.10 -3.59
N PHE A 150 0.17 -11.92 -3.63
CA PHE A 150 -0.48 -10.64 -3.92
C PHE A 150 -1.17 -10.61 -5.28
N SER A 151 -0.44 -10.98 -6.34
CA SER A 151 -0.93 -10.93 -7.72
C SER A 151 -1.98 -11.99 -8.01
N THR A 152 -1.92 -13.13 -7.32
CA THR A 152 -2.97 -14.14 -7.37
C THR A 152 -4.24 -13.60 -6.71
N HIS A 153 -4.10 -13.00 -5.51
CA HIS A 153 -5.22 -12.39 -4.79
C HIS A 153 -5.88 -11.26 -5.62
N TYR A 154 -5.09 -10.38 -6.25
CA TYR A 154 -5.58 -9.23 -7.03
C TYR A 154 -5.62 -9.47 -8.55
N SER A 155 -5.65 -10.72 -8.99
CA SER A 155 -5.53 -11.08 -10.42
C SER A 155 -6.57 -10.41 -11.33
N GLN A 156 -7.77 -10.13 -10.82
CA GLN A 156 -8.84 -9.47 -11.55
C GLN A 156 -8.76 -7.93 -11.48
N GLU A 157 -8.08 -7.41 -10.45
CA GLU A 157 -8.01 -5.98 -10.14
C GLU A 157 -6.77 -5.31 -10.74
N LEU A 158 -5.67 -6.04 -10.92
CA LEU A 158 -4.41 -5.46 -11.42
C LEU A 158 -4.60 -4.80 -12.80
N GLY A 159 -5.35 -5.42 -13.71
CA GLY A 159 -5.61 -4.87 -15.05
C GLY A 159 -6.55 -3.65 -15.07
N THR A 160 -7.36 -3.46 -14.03
CA THR A 160 -8.30 -2.32 -13.91
C THR A 160 -7.79 -1.21 -13.00
N THR A 161 -6.63 -1.41 -12.38
CA THR A 161 -6.00 -0.46 -11.47
C THR A 161 -5.34 0.66 -12.25
N ARG A 162 -5.78 1.88 -11.99
CA ARG A 162 -5.21 3.11 -12.55
C ARG A 162 -4.11 3.66 -11.66
N THR A 163 -4.30 3.56 -10.35
CA THR A 163 -3.44 4.23 -9.37
C THR A 163 -2.95 3.22 -8.35
N VAL A 164 -1.65 3.22 -8.13
CA VAL A 164 -0.99 2.40 -7.11
C VAL A 164 -0.21 3.31 -6.16
N GLN A 165 -0.39 3.09 -4.86
CA GLN A 165 0.56 3.60 -3.88
C GLN A 165 1.79 2.70 -3.93
N VAL A 166 2.96 3.27 -4.22
CA VAL A 166 4.23 2.54 -4.23
C VAL A 166 4.57 2.12 -2.79
N PRO A 167 4.92 0.85 -2.56
CA PRO A 167 5.11 0.33 -1.21
C PRO A 167 6.30 0.98 -0.51
N HIS A 168 6.17 1.18 0.80
CA HIS A 168 7.22 1.68 1.69
C HIS A 168 7.92 2.94 1.15
N HIS A 169 7.16 3.91 0.65
CA HIS A 169 7.70 5.17 0.13
C HIS A 169 8.69 5.01 -1.05
N GLY A 170 8.68 3.86 -1.74
CA GLY A 170 9.68 3.56 -2.78
C GLY A 170 11.05 3.18 -2.22
N ALA A 171 11.09 2.49 -1.08
CA ALA A 171 12.30 1.94 -0.50
C ALA A 171 12.91 0.81 -1.35
N ALA A 172 14.23 0.78 -1.38
CA ALA A 172 15.04 -0.30 -1.95
C ALA A 172 16.34 -0.42 -1.15
N PRO A 173 16.28 -1.08 0.03
CA PRO A 173 17.46 -1.29 0.85
C PRO A 173 18.43 -2.25 0.16
N THR A 174 19.74 -2.05 0.36
CA THR A 174 20.77 -2.97 -0.16
C THR A 174 20.74 -4.33 0.55
N HIS A 175 20.36 -4.33 1.83
CA HIS A 175 20.18 -5.51 2.65
C HIS A 175 18.79 -5.47 3.28
N GLY A 176 17.98 -6.50 3.02
CA GLY A 176 16.60 -6.58 3.49
C GLY A 176 15.62 -6.82 2.35
N PRO A 177 14.32 -6.74 2.63
CA PRO A 177 13.29 -7.04 1.65
C PRO A 177 13.23 -5.99 0.54
N ARG A 178 12.92 -6.45 -0.67
CA ARG A 178 12.55 -5.59 -1.79
C ARG A 178 11.06 -5.26 -1.71
N PHE A 179 10.74 -3.98 -1.74
CA PHE A 179 9.36 -3.52 -1.61
C PHE A 179 8.65 -3.40 -2.95
N PHE A 180 9.31 -2.79 -3.95
CA PHE A 180 8.69 -2.55 -5.24
C PHE A 180 8.80 -3.77 -6.16
N HIS A 181 7.73 -4.02 -6.92
CA HIS A 181 7.72 -4.98 -8.03
C HIS A 181 7.09 -4.33 -9.25
N ARG A 182 7.78 -4.37 -10.39
CA ARG A 182 7.32 -3.75 -11.66
C ARG A 182 5.92 -4.19 -12.10
N GLY A 183 5.48 -5.37 -11.67
CA GLY A 183 4.14 -5.88 -11.95
C GLY A 183 3.00 -5.02 -11.39
N LEU A 184 3.27 -4.15 -10.40
CA LEU A 184 2.30 -3.17 -9.91
C LEU A 184 1.92 -2.12 -10.95
N VAL A 185 2.83 -1.86 -11.89
CA VAL A 185 2.70 -0.87 -12.95
C VAL A 185 2.96 -1.53 -14.31
N ALA A 186 2.52 -2.78 -14.47
CA ALA A 186 2.79 -3.58 -15.67
C ALA A 186 2.23 -2.95 -16.94
N GLU A 187 1.20 -2.11 -16.80
CA GLU A 187 0.53 -1.47 -17.91
C GLU A 187 0.94 0.01 -18.03
N PRO A 188 1.21 0.51 -19.25
CA PRO A 188 1.54 1.92 -19.47
C PRO A 188 0.46 2.86 -18.97
N GLY A 189 0.84 3.97 -18.32
CA GLY A 189 -0.09 4.99 -17.83
C GLY A 189 -0.70 4.71 -16.46
N VAL A 190 -0.30 3.64 -15.75
CA VAL A 190 -0.61 3.49 -14.32
C VAL A 190 0.09 4.59 -13.54
N ARG A 191 -0.63 5.24 -12.62
CA ARG A 191 -0.10 6.27 -11.74
C ARG A 191 0.53 5.63 -10.50
N ALA A 192 1.84 5.78 -10.39
CA ALA A 192 2.63 5.33 -9.25
C ALA A 192 2.81 6.49 -8.27
N VAL A 193 1.98 6.50 -7.23
CA VAL A 193 1.99 7.49 -6.17
C VAL A 193 3.04 7.10 -5.13
N ILE A 194 4.05 7.93 -4.96
CA ILE A 194 5.12 7.77 -3.99
C ILE A 194 4.97 8.84 -2.92
N SER A 195 4.66 8.43 -1.69
CA SER A 195 4.74 9.34 -0.54
C SER A 195 6.19 9.46 -0.09
N ALA A 196 6.73 10.68 0.05
CA ALA A 196 8.09 10.94 0.50
C ALA A 196 8.15 12.19 1.38
N GLY A 197 8.72 12.10 2.57
CA GLY A 197 8.92 13.28 3.42
C GLY A 197 10.01 14.20 2.84
N MET A 198 9.77 15.51 2.80
CA MET A 198 10.74 16.50 2.30
C MET A 198 12.06 16.48 3.10
N SER A 199 11.96 16.22 4.40
CA SER A 199 13.11 16.10 5.31
C SER A 199 13.52 14.64 5.57
N ASN A 200 13.05 13.70 4.76
CA ASN A 200 13.33 12.28 4.96
C ASN A 200 14.83 11.99 4.79
N ARG A 201 15.48 11.52 5.87
CA ARG A 201 16.90 11.11 5.87
C ARG A 201 17.14 9.68 5.37
N TYR A 202 16.09 8.89 5.19
CA TYR A 202 16.16 7.51 4.70
C TYR A 202 16.48 7.42 3.20
N GLY A 203 16.41 8.54 2.47
CA GLY A 203 16.77 8.59 1.04
C GLY A 203 15.75 7.89 0.14
N HIS A 204 14.46 7.99 0.48
CA HIS A 204 13.35 7.47 -0.32
C HIS A 204 12.64 8.62 -1.06
N PRO A 205 12.12 8.41 -2.29
CA PRO A 205 12.23 7.15 -3.04
C PRO A 205 13.64 6.89 -3.56
N ARG A 206 14.00 5.62 -3.68
CA ARG A 206 15.29 5.24 -4.28
C ARG A 206 15.20 5.36 -5.79
N LEU A 207 16.25 5.89 -6.43
CA LEU A 207 16.29 6.06 -7.89
C LEU A 207 16.05 4.77 -8.68
N VAL A 208 16.44 3.61 -8.13
CA VAL A 208 16.16 2.32 -8.77
C VAL A 208 14.66 2.05 -8.89
N VAL A 209 13.87 2.38 -7.87
CA VAL A 209 12.40 2.21 -7.89
C VAL A 209 11.74 3.18 -8.88
N VAL A 210 12.19 4.44 -8.86
CA VAL A 210 11.75 5.47 -9.81
C VAL A 210 12.00 5.02 -11.24
N ASN A 211 13.22 4.57 -11.54
CA ASN A 211 13.60 4.14 -12.88
C ASN A 211 12.84 2.87 -13.30
N GLU A 212 12.65 1.90 -12.41
CA GLU A 212 11.88 0.69 -12.71
C GLU A 212 10.41 1.02 -13.01
N ALA A 213 9.79 1.95 -12.28
CA ALA A 213 8.43 2.39 -12.53
C ALA A 213 8.31 3.11 -13.88
N LEU A 214 9.21 4.06 -14.17
CA LEU A 214 9.24 4.77 -15.45
C LEU A 214 9.51 3.84 -16.63
N ALA A 215 10.43 2.88 -16.48
CA ALA A 215 10.73 1.88 -17.51
C ALA A 215 9.53 0.96 -17.80
N ALA A 216 8.61 0.81 -16.85
CA ALA A 216 7.34 0.10 -17.05
C ALA A 216 6.24 0.99 -17.68
N GLY A 217 6.53 2.27 -17.95
CA GLY A 217 5.58 3.22 -18.53
C GLY A 217 4.65 3.86 -17.50
N ALA A 218 4.97 3.77 -16.20
CA ALA A 218 4.19 4.42 -15.15
C ALA A 218 4.30 5.95 -15.21
N GLN A 219 3.26 6.62 -14.70
CA GLN A 219 3.27 8.04 -14.40
C GLN A 219 3.61 8.23 -12.93
N LEU A 220 4.69 8.94 -12.63
CA LEU A 220 5.10 9.16 -11.25
C LEU A 220 4.38 10.35 -10.64
N GLU A 221 3.80 10.15 -9.47
CA GLU A 221 3.21 11.19 -8.64
C GLU A 221 3.93 11.18 -7.29
N ILE A 222 4.66 12.23 -6.96
CA ILE A 222 5.40 12.31 -5.70
C ILE A 222 4.67 13.26 -4.77
N VAL A 223 4.22 12.72 -3.64
CA VAL A 223 3.46 13.45 -2.64
C VAL A 223 4.28 13.60 -1.39
N THR A 224 4.28 14.79 -0.80
CA THR A 224 5.12 15.11 0.34
C THR A 224 4.32 15.50 1.56
N ASP A 225 4.97 15.53 2.72
CA ASP A 225 4.43 16.07 3.97
C ASP A 225 4.13 17.58 3.92
N THR A 226 4.64 18.28 2.90
CA THR A 226 4.32 19.69 2.64
C THR A 226 3.21 19.91 1.60
N SER A 227 2.71 18.83 1.00
CA SER A 227 1.61 18.90 0.05
C SER A 227 0.30 19.17 0.81
N GLU A 228 -0.45 20.21 0.43
CA GLU A 228 -1.74 20.55 1.06
C GLU A 228 -2.75 19.39 0.98
N VAL A 229 -2.69 18.66 -0.14
CA VAL A 229 -3.39 17.41 -0.39
C VAL A 229 -2.34 16.40 -0.83
N GLY A 230 -2.41 15.17 -0.30
CA GLY A 230 -1.53 14.08 -0.72
C GLY A 230 -1.76 13.74 -2.20
N TYR A 231 -2.68 12.81 -2.45
CA TYR A 231 -3.15 12.48 -3.80
C TYR A 231 -4.64 12.19 -3.74
N CYS A 232 -5.42 12.78 -4.65
CA CYS A 232 -6.86 12.55 -4.74
C CYS A 232 -7.27 12.40 -6.21
N GLU A 233 -8.10 11.40 -6.49
CA GLU A 233 -8.80 11.23 -7.76
C GLU A 233 -10.31 11.24 -7.51
N CYS A 234 -11.02 12.02 -8.31
CA CYS A 234 -12.47 12.09 -8.33
C CYS A 234 -12.97 11.54 -9.66
N PHE A 235 -13.86 10.56 -9.59
CA PHE A 235 -14.51 9.96 -10.76
C PHE A 235 -16.02 10.13 -10.68
N GLU A 236 -16.60 10.62 -11.77
CA GLU A 236 -18.05 10.67 -11.97
C GLU A 236 -18.44 9.67 -13.06
N PHE A 237 -19.51 8.93 -12.83
CA PHE A 237 -19.96 7.83 -13.70
C PHE A 237 -21.41 8.04 -14.11
N GLU A 238 -21.77 7.55 -15.31
CA GLU A 238 -23.18 7.41 -15.70
C GLU A 238 -23.89 6.45 -14.72
N ALA A 239 -25.11 6.83 -14.32
CA ALA A 239 -25.94 6.04 -13.39
C ALA A 239 -26.50 4.78 -14.02
#